data_AF-A0A8R1W4W7-F1
#
_entry.id   AF-A0A8R1W4W7-F1
#
_cell.length_a   1.000
_cell.length_b   1.000
_cell.length_c   1.000
_cell.angle_alpha   90.00
_cell.angle_beta   90.00
_cell.angle_gamma   90.00
#
_symmetry.space_group_name_H-M   'P 1'
#
loop_
_entity.id
_entity.type
_entity.pdbx_description
1 polymer ?
#
loop_
_entity_poly.entity_id
_entity_poly.type
_entity_poly.pdbx_seq_one_letter_code
_entity_poly.pdbx_strand_id
1 'polypeptide(L)'
;MTPFFESPLESGGYDITNYLEVNDVFGTIDDLKDLLNAAHSKDLKVIMDFVPNHSSDKHIWFKKSVNNDTHYADYYIWKDAKNQKEVIKNNSITPIVPNNWVMFKMKYTEYSLP
;
A
#
# COMPACT_ATOMS: atom_id res chain seq x y z
N MET A 1 1.05 -18.05 7.24
CA MET A 1 0.57 -17.74 5.88
C MET A 1 1.15 -16.41 5.49
N THR A 2 1.82 -16.32 4.34
CA THR A 2 2.19 -15.02 3.74
C THR A 2 0.94 -14.22 3.40
N PRO A 3 1.05 -12.91 3.11
CA PRO A 3 -0.12 -12.07 2.83
C PRO A 3 -1.00 -12.64 1.72
N PHE A 4 -2.31 -12.70 2.00
CA PHE A 4 -3.35 -13.18 1.08
C PHE A 4 -4.45 -12.13 0.83
N PHE A 5 -4.26 -10.91 1.36
CA PHE A 5 -5.20 -9.81 1.23
C PHE A 5 -5.30 -9.31 -0.22
N GLU A 6 -6.36 -8.58 -0.54
CA GLU A 6 -6.49 -7.92 -1.84
C GLU A 6 -5.26 -7.06 -2.14
N SER A 7 -4.65 -7.30 -3.29
CA SER A 7 -3.37 -6.72 -3.69
C SER A 7 -3.20 -6.82 -5.22
N PRO A 8 -2.51 -5.85 -5.85
CA PRO A 8 -2.05 -5.97 -7.24
C PRO A 8 -1.00 -7.07 -7.45
N LEU A 9 -0.44 -7.61 -6.37
CA LEU A 9 0.63 -8.60 -6.36
C LEU A 9 1.94 -8.12 -7.00
N GLU A 10 2.16 -6.79 -7.12
CA GLU A 10 3.41 -6.22 -7.64
C GLU A 10 4.59 -6.50 -6.69
N SER A 11 4.30 -6.72 -5.40
CA SER A 11 5.26 -7.14 -4.37
C SER A 11 4.88 -8.50 -3.75
N GLY A 12 4.23 -9.38 -4.52
CA GLY A 12 3.87 -10.73 -4.06
C GLY A 12 2.85 -10.76 -2.91
N GLY A 13 2.00 -9.72 -2.80
CA GLY A 13 0.94 -9.62 -1.79
C GLY A 13 1.23 -8.67 -0.63
N TYR A 14 2.45 -8.12 -0.53
CA TYR A 14 2.82 -7.14 0.50
C TYR A 14 2.37 -5.70 0.15
N ASP A 15 1.94 -5.47 -1.10
CA ASP A 15 1.33 -4.23 -1.59
C ASP A 15 -0.21 -4.29 -1.46
N ILE A 16 -0.71 -4.17 -0.24
CA ILE A 16 -2.13 -4.39 0.09
C ILE A 16 -3.02 -3.20 -0.32
N THR A 17 -4.17 -3.47 -0.95
CA THR A 17 -5.20 -2.48 -1.33
C THR A 17 -6.45 -2.53 -0.46
N ASN A 18 -6.72 -3.68 0.17
CA ASN A 18 -7.81 -3.84 1.13
C ASN A 18 -7.46 -4.93 2.15
N TYR A 19 -7.32 -4.54 3.42
CA TYR A 19 -6.99 -5.44 4.51
C TYR A 19 -8.14 -6.36 4.95
N LEU A 20 -9.34 -6.16 4.42
CA LEU A 20 -10.55 -6.89 4.84
C LEU A 20 -11.01 -7.94 3.83
N GLU A 21 -10.38 -7.99 2.66
CA GLU A 21 -10.76 -8.90 1.57
C GLU A 21 -9.62 -9.85 1.23
N VAL A 22 -9.98 -11.06 0.78
CA VAL A 22 -9.05 -12.06 0.24
C VAL A 22 -8.78 -11.72 -1.23
N ASN A 23 -7.54 -11.89 -1.68
CA ASN A 23 -7.22 -11.76 -3.10
C ASN A 23 -7.93 -12.85 -3.90
N ASP A 24 -8.62 -12.48 -4.98
CA ASP A 24 -9.36 -13.41 -5.84
C ASP A 24 -8.51 -14.57 -6.39
N VAL A 25 -7.20 -14.38 -6.54
CA VAL A 25 -6.27 -15.46 -6.97
C VAL A 25 -6.18 -16.60 -5.93
N PHE A 26 -6.41 -16.29 -4.66
CA PHE A 26 -6.37 -17.26 -3.56
C PHE A 26 -7.75 -17.80 -3.17
N GLY A 27 -8.82 -17.13 -3.60
CA GLY A 27 -10.21 -17.53 -3.34
C GLY A 27 -11.00 -16.41 -2.67
N THR A 28 -12.03 -16.81 -1.92
CA THR A 28 -12.96 -15.91 -1.22
C THR A 28 -12.71 -15.91 0.29
N ILE A 29 -13.37 -14.99 1.00
CA ILE A 29 -13.37 -15.01 2.47
C ILE A 29 -13.98 -16.30 3.04
N ASP A 30 -14.91 -16.94 2.33
CA ASP A 30 -15.52 -18.20 2.75
C ASP A 30 -14.55 -19.37 2.57
N ASP A 31 -13.74 -19.37 1.50
CA ASP A 31 -12.65 -20.35 1.33
C ASP A 31 -11.61 -20.23 2.47
N LEU A 32 -11.30 -19.00 2.91
CA LEU A 32 -10.43 -18.79 4.07
C LEU A 32 -11.06 -19.36 5.36
N LYS A 33 -12.37 -19.15 5.58
CA LYS A 33 -13.07 -19.73 6.75
C LYS A 33 -13.02 -21.24 6.71
N ASP A 34 -13.22 -21.85 5.55
CA ASP A 34 -13.16 -23.30 5.40
C ASP A 34 -11.76 -23.85 5.67
N LEU A 35 -10.71 -23.17 5.19
CA LEU A 35 -9.32 -23.49 5.54
C LEU A 35 -9.08 -23.44 7.05
N LEU A 36 -9.53 -22.36 7.71
CA LEU A 36 -9.36 -22.19 9.16
C LEU A 36 -10.10 -23.27 9.94
N ASN A 37 -11.34 -23.59 9.55
CA ASN A 37 -12.13 -24.66 10.16
C ASN A 37 -11.45 -26.03 10.00
N ALA A 38 -10.96 -26.33 8.79
CA ALA A 38 -10.26 -27.59 8.49
C ALA A 38 -8.91 -27.71 9.22
N ALA A 39 -8.23 -26.59 9.49
CA ALA A 39 -7.00 -26.57 10.28
C ALA A 39 -7.30 -26.76 11.78
N HIS A 40 -8.25 -26.00 12.32
CA HIS A 40 -8.60 -26.06 13.74
C HIS A 40 -9.22 -27.41 14.15
N SER A 41 -9.99 -28.06 13.27
CA SER A 41 -10.49 -29.43 13.52
C SER A 41 -9.37 -30.48 13.66
N LYS A 42 -8.15 -30.17 13.22
CA LYS A 42 -6.95 -31.00 13.35
C LYS A 42 -6.00 -30.49 14.44
N ASP A 43 -6.49 -29.59 15.31
CA ASP A 43 -5.74 -28.90 16.36
C ASP A 43 -4.48 -28.15 15.86
N LEU A 44 -4.47 -27.78 14.57
CA LEU A 44 -3.44 -26.91 14.01
C LEU A 44 -3.75 -25.46 14.37
N LYS A 45 -2.71 -24.65 14.56
CA LYS A 45 -2.83 -23.19 14.69
C LYS A 45 -2.39 -22.53 13.40
N VAL A 46 -3.10 -21.48 13.01
CA VAL A 46 -2.81 -20.70 11.81
C VAL A 46 -2.33 -19.31 12.23
N ILE A 47 -1.14 -18.93 11.75
CA ILE A 47 -0.58 -17.58 11.92
C ILE A 47 -0.61 -16.89 10.57
N MET A 48 -1.11 -15.66 10.54
CA MET A 48 -1.19 -14.82 9.35
C MET A 48 -0.13 -13.73 9.42
N ASP A 49 0.54 -13.50 8.30
CA ASP A 49 1.47 -12.38 8.15
C ASP A 49 0.68 -11.07 7.99
N PHE A 50 1.20 -9.99 8.55
CA PHE A 50 0.56 -8.68 8.56
C PHE A 50 1.60 -7.59 8.31
N VAL A 51 1.27 -6.66 7.42
CA VAL A 51 2.17 -5.58 6.98
C VAL A 51 1.65 -4.23 7.49
N PRO A 52 2.06 -3.78 8.69
CA PRO A 52 1.58 -2.50 9.23
C PRO A 52 2.30 -1.27 8.66
N ASN A 53 3.48 -1.45 8.08
CA ASN A 53 4.38 -0.33 7.76
C ASN A 53 3.94 0.48 6.54
N HIS A 54 3.30 -0.16 5.56
CA HIS A 54 2.94 0.49 4.29
C HIS A 54 1.71 -0.17 3.66
N SER A 55 1.12 0.51 2.68
CA SER A 55 0.07 -0.05 1.81
C SER A 55 0.42 0.23 0.34
N SER A 56 -0.34 -0.37 -0.58
CA SER A 56 -0.26 -0.01 -2.01
C SER A 56 -0.61 1.46 -2.26
N ASP A 57 -0.04 2.03 -3.32
CA ASP A 57 -0.43 3.33 -3.91
C ASP A 57 -1.89 3.32 -4.45
N LYS A 58 -2.46 2.13 -4.65
CA LYS A 58 -3.87 1.96 -5.05
C LYS A 58 -4.84 1.90 -3.86
N HIS A 59 -4.33 1.81 -2.63
CA HIS A 59 -5.14 1.77 -1.40
C HIS A 59 -5.92 3.08 -1.21
N ILE A 60 -7.13 3.00 -0.65
CA ILE A 60 -7.99 4.17 -0.45
C ILE A 60 -7.33 5.23 0.44
N TRP A 61 -6.58 4.79 1.46
CA TRP A 61 -5.80 5.67 2.33
C TRP A 61 -4.80 6.50 1.54
N PHE A 62 -4.02 5.90 0.64
CA PHE A 62 -3.05 6.63 -0.17
C PHE A 62 -3.74 7.64 -1.08
N LYS A 63 -4.79 7.20 -1.79
CA LYS A 63 -5.59 8.07 -2.67
C LYS A 63 -6.21 9.26 -1.94
N LYS A 64 -6.67 9.07 -0.70
CA LYS A 64 -7.24 10.16 0.10
C LYS A 64 -6.16 11.08 0.69
N SER A 65 -5.07 10.50 1.16
CA SER A 65 -3.94 11.24 1.72
C SER A 65 -3.28 12.15 0.69
N VAL A 66 -3.00 11.64 -0.52
CA VAL A 66 -2.39 12.45 -1.61
C VAL A 66 -3.30 13.59 -2.08
N ASN A 67 -4.62 13.44 -1.94
CA ASN A 67 -5.60 14.48 -2.24
C ASN A 67 -5.86 15.42 -1.04
N ASN A 68 -5.08 15.31 0.03
CA ASN A 68 -5.20 16.12 1.24
C ASN A 68 -6.60 16.06 1.87
N ASP A 69 -7.26 14.89 1.83
CA ASP A 69 -8.49 14.65 2.59
C ASP A 69 -8.15 14.78 4.09
N THR A 70 -8.82 15.72 4.78
CA THR A 70 -8.53 16.12 6.17
C THR A 70 -8.31 14.94 7.12
N HIS A 71 -9.04 13.84 6.96
CA HIS A 71 -8.89 12.69 7.86
C HIS A 71 -7.66 11.81 7.55
N TYR A 72 -7.23 11.79 6.28
CA TYR A 72 -6.17 10.91 5.79
C TYR A 72 -4.88 11.66 5.42
N ALA A 73 -4.87 12.99 5.49
CA ALA A 73 -3.74 13.84 5.07
C ALA A 73 -2.41 13.36 5.66
N ASP A 74 -2.40 13.01 6.95
CA ASP A 74 -1.19 12.60 7.69
C ASP A 74 -1.01 11.06 7.82
N TYR A 75 -1.75 10.26 7.04
CA TYR A 75 -1.57 8.78 7.04
C TYR A 75 -0.23 8.33 6.43
N TYR A 76 0.41 9.18 5.62
CA TYR A 76 1.70 8.92 4.98
C TYR A 76 2.67 10.07 5.25
N ILE A 77 3.95 9.79 5.10
CA ILE A 77 5.00 10.79 5.25
C ILE A 77 5.16 11.54 3.92
N TRP A 78 4.65 12.76 3.87
CA TRP A 78 4.81 13.67 2.73
C TRP A 78 5.98 14.62 2.93
N LYS A 79 6.77 14.83 1.88
CA LYS A 79 7.92 15.74 1.91
C LYS A 79 8.14 16.35 0.53
N ASP A 80 8.26 17.67 0.50
CA ASP A 80 8.60 18.43 -0.71
C ASP A 80 9.92 17.96 -1.34
N ALA A 81 9.99 17.98 -2.67
CA ALA A 81 11.23 17.73 -3.39
C ALA A 81 12.30 18.80 -3.06
N LYS A 82 13.59 18.46 -3.21
CA LYS A 82 14.68 19.43 -2.95
C LYS A 82 14.59 20.67 -3.86
N ASN A 83 14.11 20.47 -5.09
CA ASN A 83 13.86 21.51 -6.10
C ASN A 83 12.37 21.84 -6.24
N GLN A 84 11.55 21.72 -5.19
CA GLN A 84 10.10 21.96 -5.24
C GLN A 84 9.72 23.29 -5.91
N LYS A 85 10.47 24.36 -5.63
CA LYS A 85 10.24 25.70 -6.21
C LYS A 85 10.39 25.74 -7.73
N GLU A 86 11.19 24.85 -8.30
CA GLU A 86 11.38 24.73 -9.74
C GLU A 86 10.28 23.86 -10.35
N VAL A 87 9.97 22.74 -9.71
CA VAL A 87 8.90 21.81 -10.12
C VAL A 87 7.55 22.52 -10.20
N ILE A 88 7.18 23.32 -9.19
CA ILE A 88 5.90 24.07 -9.18
C ILE A 88 5.81 25.07 -10.35
N LYS A 89 6.95 25.59 -10.84
CA LYS A 89 6.97 26.55 -11.95
C LYS A 89 6.91 25.88 -13.32
N ASN A 90 7.35 24.63 -13.41
CA ASN A 90 7.42 23.89 -14.65
C ASN A 90 7.30 22.38 -14.37
N ASN A 91 6.14 21.82 -14.69
CA ASN A 91 5.83 20.41 -14.49
C ASN A 91 6.68 19.45 -15.34
N SER A 92 7.47 19.94 -16.30
CA SER A 92 8.46 19.13 -17.04
C SER A 92 9.76 18.92 -16.26
N ILE A 93 9.95 19.61 -15.13
CA ILE A 93 11.13 19.43 -14.27
C ILE A 93 10.93 18.22 -13.38
N THR A 94 11.85 17.25 -13.47
CA THR A 94 11.84 16.07 -12.60
C THR A 94 12.10 16.46 -11.15
N PRO A 95 11.26 16.04 -10.19
CA PRO A 95 11.50 16.26 -8.76
C PRO A 95 12.76 15.54 -8.27
N ILE A 96 13.61 16.26 -7.55
CA ILE A 96 14.77 15.69 -6.86
C ILE A 96 14.31 15.15 -5.50
N VAL A 97 14.48 13.85 -5.31
CA VAL A 97 14.07 13.15 -4.08
C VAL A 97 14.62 13.84 -2.81
N PRO A 98 13.78 14.00 -1.77
CA PRO A 98 14.18 14.71 -0.55
C PRO A 98 15.16 13.93 0.32
N ASN A 99 15.22 12.61 0.15
CA ASN A 99 16.03 11.70 0.97
C ASN A 99 16.78 10.68 0.09
N ASN A 100 17.53 9.77 0.72
CA ASN A 100 18.31 8.71 0.06
C ASN A 100 17.53 7.38 -0.10
N TRP A 101 16.20 7.38 0.02
CA TRP A 101 15.37 6.17 0.01
C TRP A 101 15.07 5.69 -1.42
N VAL A 102 16.05 5.77 -2.30
CA VAL A 102 15.96 5.33 -3.71
C VAL A 102 15.87 3.79 -3.82
N MET A 103 16.13 3.08 -2.72
CA MET A 103 16.20 1.62 -2.62
C MET A 103 14.85 0.90 -2.68
N PHE A 104 13.75 1.59 -2.40
CA PHE A 104 12.43 1.08 -2.70
C PHE A 104 11.92 1.89 -3.88
N LYS A 105 11.47 1.23 -4.96
CA LYS A 105 10.57 1.86 -5.94
C LYS A 105 9.23 2.17 -5.27
N MET A 106 9.24 2.88 -4.13
CA MET A 106 8.12 3.73 -3.77
C MET A 106 8.03 4.68 -4.95
N LYS A 107 7.01 4.48 -5.78
CA LYS A 107 6.74 5.40 -6.88
C LYS A 107 6.63 6.77 -6.23
N TYR A 108 7.67 7.58 -6.39
CA TYR A 108 7.59 9.03 -6.18
C TYR A 108 6.59 9.47 -7.22
N THR A 109 5.32 9.42 -6.84
CA THR A 109 4.26 9.64 -7.77
C THR A 109 4.30 11.12 -8.10
N GLU A 110 4.29 11.37 -9.41
CA GLU A 110 4.22 12.66 -10.08
C GLU A 110 2.86 13.33 -9.82
N TYR A 111 2.43 13.40 -8.56
CA TYR A 111 1.27 14.16 -8.16
C TYR A 111 1.75 15.56 -7.81
N SER A 112 1.90 16.38 -8.84
CA SER A 112 1.77 17.83 -8.69
C SER A 112 0.40 18.09 -8.03
N LEU A 113 0.43 18.63 -6.82
CA LEU A 113 -0.76 19.20 -6.19
C LEU A 113 -1.34 20.27 -7.14
N PRO A 114 -2.68 20.39 -7.26
CA PRO A 114 -3.32 21.44 -8.05
C PRO A 114 -2.97 22.85 -7.55
#